data_AF-D3BKU3-F1
#
_entry.id   AF-D3BKU3-F1
#
_cell.length_a   1.000
_cell.length_b   1.000
_cell.length_c   1.000
_cell.angle_alpha   90.00
_cell.angle_beta   90.00
_cell.angle_gamma   90.00
#
_symmetry.space_group_name_H-M   'P 1'
#
loop_
_entity.id
_entity.type
_entity.pdbx_description
1 polymer ?
#
loop_
_entity_poly.entity_id
_entity_poly.type
_entity_poly.pdbx_seq_one_letter_code
_entity_poly.pdbx_strand_id
1 'polypeptide(L)'
;MSSKLGFGAIFNSFFESYKSRTPQKLKIIDLFLVYAFLTGVIVFAYCCLVGTFPFNSFLAAFISCVGTFILTGIKMSKKYDKLGDIVFSKVDKINAELFTLTYGALVTQLIKDYEDIDQVNIKLEQMGYNIGVRLIEEFLAKSNIGRCSGFQETAEVIAKVGFKMFLGVTCQISDWDAEKKEFHLIIEDNPLIDFVELPEHLKHKLYYSNILCGVIRGALEMVQMKVKCTFVKCALSDESASEIKVVLEEVLSDMAPVGYD
;
A
#
# COMPACT_ATOMS: atom_id res chain seq x y z
N MET A 1 27.83 -24.08 26.27
CA MET A 1 26.60 -24.46 27.00
C MET A 1 25.56 -23.39 26.69
N SER A 2 24.77 -23.54 25.62
CA SER A 2 23.32 -23.76 25.68
C SER A 2 22.86 -24.13 24.26
N SER A 3 22.85 -25.41 23.92
CA SER A 3 21.66 -26.29 23.82
C SER A 3 20.62 -25.90 22.76
N LYS A 4 20.69 -26.63 21.63
CA LYS A 4 19.59 -27.07 20.78
C LYS A 4 18.66 -25.97 20.20
N LEU A 5 19.01 -25.45 19.01
CA LEU A 5 18.00 -24.99 18.05
C LEU A 5 17.16 -26.19 17.61
N GLY A 6 16.23 -26.61 18.46
CA GLY A 6 15.23 -27.60 18.10
C GLY A 6 14.15 -26.93 17.26
N PHE A 7 13.74 -27.58 16.17
CA PHE A 7 12.57 -27.18 15.37
C PHE A 7 11.34 -26.78 16.22
N GLY A 8 11.15 -27.42 17.38
CA GLY A 8 10.08 -27.09 18.33
C GLY A 8 10.21 -25.72 19.01
N ALA A 9 11.42 -25.24 19.28
CA ALA A 9 11.64 -23.90 19.84
C ALA A 9 11.33 -22.82 18.79
N ILE A 10 11.69 -23.08 17.53
CA ILE A 10 11.36 -22.21 16.40
C ILE A 10 9.85 -22.16 16.21
N PHE A 11 9.16 -23.31 16.18
CA PHE A 11 7.69 -23.35 16.09
C PHE A 11 6.99 -22.60 17.23
N ASN A 12 7.44 -22.77 18.47
CA ASN A 12 6.87 -22.04 19.61
C ASN A 12 7.09 -20.53 19.50
N SER A 13 8.27 -20.08 19.09
CA SER A 13 8.56 -18.65 18.90
C SER A 13 7.71 -18.01 17.79
N PHE A 14 7.49 -18.73 16.68
CA PHE A 14 6.58 -18.30 15.62
C PHE A 14 5.13 -18.29 16.06
N PHE A 15 4.68 -19.31 16.79
CA PHE A 15 3.30 -19.40 17.27
C PHE A 15 2.98 -18.31 18.31
N GLU A 16 3.90 -18.01 19.22
CA GLU A 16 3.75 -16.90 20.17
C GLU A 16 3.77 -15.54 19.48
N SER A 17 4.66 -15.34 18.49
CA SER A 17 4.70 -14.12 17.69
C SER A 17 3.42 -13.91 16.88
N TYR A 18 2.88 -14.99 16.30
CA TYR A 18 1.61 -14.97 15.58
C TYR A 18 0.42 -14.72 16.51
N LYS A 19 0.44 -15.29 17.72
CA LYS A 19 -0.61 -15.09 18.72
C LYS A 19 -0.63 -13.66 19.26
N SER A 20 0.50 -12.99 19.37
CA SER A 20 0.58 -11.61 19.90
C SER A 20 0.35 -10.53 18.85
N ARG A 21 0.83 -10.70 17.61
CA ARG A 21 0.78 -9.65 16.57
C ARG A 21 -0.47 -9.69 15.68
N THR A 22 -1.08 -10.85 15.46
CA THR A 22 -2.15 -10.98 14.45
C THR A 22 -3.55 -10.71 15.04
N PRO A 23 -4.39 -9.86 14.42
CA PRO A 23 -5.75 -9.60 14.89
C PRO A 23 -6.66 -10.84 14.80
N GLN A 24 -7.63 -10.98 15.71
CA GLN A 24 -8.45 -12.20 15.84
C GLN A 24 -9.20 -12.60 14.56
N LYS A 25 -9.71 -11.63 13.79
CA LYS A 25 -10.39 -11.91 12.52
C LYS A 25 -9.46 -12.56 11.49
N LEU A 26 -8.19 -12.14 11.41
CA LEU A 26 -7.21 -12.78 10.53
C LEU A 26 -6.91 -14.21 10.99
N LYS A 27 -6.76 -14.44 12.29
CA LYS A 27 -6.49 -15.77 12.84
C LYS A 27 -7.56 -16.80 12.47
N ILE A 28 -8.83 -16.39 12.48
CA ILE A 28 -9.95 -17.25 12.07
C ILE A 28 -9.85 -17.58 10.58
N ILE A 29 -9.47 -16.61 9.74
CA ILE A 29 -9.30 -16.81 8.30
C ILE A 29 -8.12 -17.76 8.02
N ASP A 30 -6.99 -17.56 8.69
CA ASP A 30 -5.81 -18.42 8.53
C ASP A 30 -6.09 -19.85 9.02
N LEU A 31 -6.79 -20.02 10.14
CA LEU A 31 -7.21 -21.33 10.62
C LEU A 31 -8.16 -22.03 9.63
N PHE A 32 -9.08 -21.28 9.02
CA PHE A 32 -9.97 -21.78 7.98
C PHE A 32 -9.20 -22.18 6.71
N LEU A 33 -8.20 -21.39 6.30
CA LEU A 33 -7.33 -21.73 5.17
C LEU A 33 -6.52 -23.00 5.42
N VAL A 34 -5.98 -23.17 6.63
CA VAL A 34 -5.31 -24.41 7.04
C VAL A 34 -6.26 -25.60 7.00
N TYR A 35 -7.48 -25.44 7.51
CA TYR A 35 -8.51 -26.47 7.43
C TYR A 35 -8.85 -26.85 5.97
N ALA A 36 -9.08 -25.86 5.09
CA ALA A 36 -9.38 -26.09 3.69
C ALA A 36 -8.23 -26.80 2.96
N PHE A 37 -6.99 -26.41 3.24
CA PHE A 37 -5.80 -27.05 2.69
C PHE A 37 -5.66 -28.51 3.16
N LEU A 38 -5.76 -28.76 4.47
CA LEU A 38 -5.68 -30.11 5.03
C LEU A 38 -6.80 -31.00 4.49
N THR A 39 -8.01 -30.47 4.37
CA THR A 39 -9.14 -31.20 3.79
C THR A 39 -8.86 -31.55 2.32
N GLY A 40 -8.30 -30.62 1.54
CA GLY A 40 -7.86 -30.88 0.17
C GLY A 40 -6.80 -31.98 0.07
N VAL A 41 -5.81 -31.97 0.96
CA VAL A 41 -4.77 -33.02 1.04
C VAL A 41 -5.37 -34.37 1.41
N ILE A 42 -6.29 -34.42 2.38
CA ILE A 42 -6.96 -35.66 2.80
C ILE A 42 -7.80 -36.23 1.66
N VAL A 43 -8.58 -35.38 0.97
CA VAL A 43 -9.38 -35.78 -0.19
C VAL A 43 -8.49 -36.34 -1.30
N PHE A 44 -7.35 -35.69 -1.58
CA PHE A 44 -6.37 -36.17 -2.55
C PHE A 44 -5.75 -37.51 -2.15
N ALA A 45 -5.32 -37.66 -0.89
CA ALA A 45 -4.75 -38.90 -0.38
C ALA A 45 -5.76 -40.06 -0.43
N TYR A 46 -7.03 -39.80 -0.12
CA TYR A 46 -8.11 -40.78 -0.24
C TYR A 46 -8.25 -41.28 -1.69
N CYS A 47 -8.19 -40.37 -2.67
CA CYS A 47 -8.24 -40.73 -4.08
C CYS A 47 -7.04 -41.61 -4.51
N CYS A 48 -5.83 -41.30 -4.04
CA CYS A 48 -4.65 -42.11 -4.33
C CYS A 48 -4.71 -43.53 -3.73
N LEU A 49 -5.31 -43.68 -2.54
CA LEU A 49 -5.31 -44.95 -1.79
C LEU A 49 -6.51 -45.85 -2.11
N VAL A 50 -7.70 -45.29 -2.26
CA VAL A 50 -8.97 -46.03 -2.39
C VAL A 50 -9.48 -46.06 -3.83
N GLY A 51 -8.95 -45.16 -4.68
CA GLY A 51 -9.34 -45.03 -6.08
C GLY A 51 -10.36 -43.92 -6.34
N THR A 52 -10.76 -43.78 -7.59
CA THR A 52 -11.47 -42.61 -8.11
C THR A 52 -13.00 -42.70 -8.06
N PHE A 53 -13.58 -43.76 -7.47
CA PHE A 53 -15.03 -43.97 -7.51
C PHE A 53 -15.73 -43.49 -6.22
N PRO A 54 -16.75 -42.61 -6.28
CA PRO A 54 -17.31 -41.93 -7.46
C PRO A 54 -16.56 -40.64 -7.85
N PHE A 55 -16.18 -40.53 -9.13
CA PHE A 55 -15.24 -39.49 -9.61
C PHE A 55 -15.78 -38.06 -9.50
N ASN A 56 -17.06 -37.86 -9.84
CA ASN A 56 -17.67 -36.52 -9.82
C ASN A 56 -17.75 -35.93 -8.41
N SER A 57 -17.98 -36.75 -7.38
CA SER A 57 -18.04 -36.30 -5.99
C SER A 57 -16.66 -35.93 -5.46
N PHE A 58 -15.64 -36.71 -5.81
CA PHE A 58 -14.24 -36.37 -5.51
C PHE A 58 -13.83 -35.07 -6.17
N LEU A 59 -14.10 -34.92 -7.46
CA LEU A 59 -13.73 -33.74 -8.23
C LEU A 59 -14.42 -32.47 -7.67
N ALA A 60 -15.70 -32.56 -7.32
CA ALA A 60 -16.44 -31.45 -6.71
C ALA A 60 -15.87 -31.06 -5.34
N ALA A 61 -15.55 -32.04 -4.47
CA ALA A 61 -14.96 -31.77 -3.16
C ALA A 61 -13.56 -31.14 -3.27
N PHE A 62 -12.73 -31.65 -4.18
CA PHE A 62 -11.38 -31.14 -4.41
C PHE A 62 -11.39 -29.73 -5.00
N ILE A 63 -12.17 -29.48 -6.06
CA ILE A 63 -12.30 -28.14 -6.67
C ILE A 63 -12.89 -27.15 -5.68
N SER A 64 -13.84 -27.55 -4.83
CA SER A 64 -14.41 -26.67 -3.79
C SER A 64 -13.37 -26.27 -2.75
N CYS A 65 -12.53 -27.19 -2.28
CA CYS A 65 -11.45 -26.89 -1.34
C CYS A 65 -10.41 -25.94 -1.94
N VAL A 66 -9.95 -26.24 -3.17
CA VAL A 66 -8.98 -25.41 -3.90
C VAL A 66 -9.58 -24.03 -4.19
N GLY A 67 -10.82 -23.97 -4.67
CA GLY A 67 -11.53 -22.73 -4.98
C GLY A 67 -11.72 -21.87 -3.73
N THR A 68 -12.12 -22.46 -2.61
CA THR A 68 -12.30 -21.75 -1.34
C THR A 68 -10.98 -21.21 -0.81
N PHE A 69 -9.89 -21.97 -0.91
CA PHE A 69 -8.55 -21.54 -0.52
C PHE A 69 -8.07 -20.34 -1.36
N ILE A 70 -8.15 -20.45 -2.69
CA ILE A 70 -7.75 -19.39 -3.62
C ILE A 70 -8.60 -18.13 -3.42
N LEU A 71 -9.93 -18.26 -3.38
CA LEU A 71 -10.84 -17.13 -3.23
C LEU A 71 -10.66 -16.41 -1.88
N THR A 72 -10.41 -17.16 -0.82
CA THR A 72 -10.17 -16.58 0.51
C THR A 72 -8.83 -15.84 0.56
N GLY A 73 -7.78 -16.39 -0.07
CA GLY A 73 -6.50 -15.69 -0.24
C GLY A 73 -6.63 -14.39 -1.04
N ILE A 74 -7.36 -14.42 -2.17
CA ILE A 74 -7.62 -13.22 -2.99
C ILE A 74 -8.46 -12.18 -2.23
N LYS A 75 -9.42 -12.62 -1.41
CA LYS A 75 -10.30 -11.71 -0.64
C LYS A 75 -9.53 -10.84 0.35
N MET A 76 -8.38 -11.33 0.85
CA MET A 76 -7.51 -10.56 1.74
C MET A 76 -6.85 -9.38 1.02
N SER A 77 -6.37 -9.59 -0.21
CA SER A 77 -5.83 -8.51 -1.06
C SER A 77 -6.94 -7.54 -1.50
N LYS A 78 -8.11 -8.06 -1.91
CA LYS A 78 -9.27 -7.22 -2.33
C LYS A 78 -9.97 -6.46 -1.19
N LYS A 79 -9.57 -6.66 0.06
CA LYS A 79 -10.18 -5.98 1.21
C LYS A 79 -9.99 -4.46 1.11
N TYR A 80 -8.77 -4.01 0.80
CA TYR A 80 -8.45 -2.59 0.72
C TYR A 80 -8.99 -1.96 -0.56
N ASP A 81 -9.03 -2.68 -1.67
CA ASP A 81 -9.69 -2.20 -2.91
C ASP A 81 -11.15 -1.83 -2.66
N LYS A 82 -11.92 -2.75 -2.06
CA LYS A 82 -13.34 -2.50 -1.73
C LYS A 82 -13.52 -1.36 -0.75
N LEU A 83 -12.61 -1.25 0.22
CA LEU A 83 -12.63 -0.15 1.17
C LEU A 83 -12.39 1.18 0.46
N GLY A 84 -11.42 1.23 -0.47
CA GLY A 84 -11.16 2.38 -1.34
C GLY A 84 -12.40 2.82 -2.09
N ASP A 85 -13.13 1.90 -2.73
CA ASP A 85 -14.36 2.21 -3.45
C ASP A 85 -15.46 2.78 -2.54
N ILE A 86 -15.65 2.18 -1.36
CA ILE A 86 -16.62 2.66 -0.37
C ILE A 86 -16.27 4.07 0.09
N VAL A 87 -15.01 4.32 0.42
CA VAL A 87 -14.57 5.64 0.90
C VAL A 87 -14.67 6.68 -0.20
N PHE A 88 -14.24 6.35 -1.43
CA PHE A 88 -14.34 7.22 -2.58
C PHE A 88 -15.79 7.61 -2.92
N SER A 89 -16.76 6.73 -2.67
CA SER A 89 -18.17 7.06 -2.85
C SER A 89 -18.73 8.07 -1.83
N LYS A 90 -18.09 8.18 -0.65
CA LYS A 90 -18.50 9.07 0.44
C LYS A 90 -17.85 10.45 0.40
N VAL A 91 -16.79 10.60 -0.39
CA VAL A 91 -16.07 11.88 -0.52
C VAL A 91 -16.77 12.75 -1.55
N ASP A 92 -16.93 14.03 -1.23
CA ASP A 92 -17.42 15.03 -2.16
C ASP A 92 -16.40 15.22 -3.28
N LYS A 93 -16.87 15.13 -4.52
CA LYS A 93 -16.00 15.11 -5.70
C LYS A 93 -16.04 16.47 -6.38
N ILE A 94 -14.85 16.96 -6.73
CA ILE A 94 -14.67 18.08 -7.64
C ILE A 94 -14.32 17.57 -9.04
N ASN A 95 -14.47 18.41 -10.06
CA ASN A 95 -14.05 18.04 -11.41
C ASN A 95 -12.53 17.81 -11.44
N ALA A 96 -12.11 16.61 -11.84
CA ALA A 96 -10.70 16.22 -11.94
C ALA A 96 -9.93 17.15 -12.89
N GLU A 97 -10.54 17.56 -14.01
CA GLU A 97 -9.90 18.47 -14.98
C GLU A 97 -9.57 19.82 -14.35
N LEU A 98 -10.46 20.36 -13.52
CA LEU A 98 -10.22 21.61 -12.82
C LEU A 98 -9.01 21.50 -11.89
N PHE A 99 -8.90 20.36 -11.19
CA PHE A 99 -7.75 20.09 -10.32
C PHE A 99 -6.46 19.95 -11.12
N THR A 100 -6.46 19.18 -12.21
CA THR A 100 -5.30 18.99 -13.09
C THR A 100 -4.82 20.31 -13.70
N LEU A 101 -5.73 21.15 -14.20
CA LEU A 101 -5.39 22.46 -14.75
C LEU A 101 -4.86 23.43 -13.68
N THR A 102 -5.45 23.41 -12.48
CA THR A 102 -4.97 24.23 -11.36
C THR A 102 -3.57 23.81 -10.94
N TYR A 103 -3.32 22.50 -10.86
CA TYR A 103 -2.00 21.96 -10.57
C TYR A 103 -0.98 22.32 -11.67
N GLY A 104 -1.37 22.24 -12.94
CA GLY A 104 -0.51 22.64 -14.06
C GLY A 104 -0.16 24.12 -14.06
N ALA A 105 -1.10 24.99 -13.70
CA ALA A 105 -0.82 26.41 -13.52
C ALA A 105 0.18 26.65 -12.38
N LEU A 106 0.03 25.94 -11.26
CA LEU A 106 0.95 26.00 -10.12
C LEU A 106 2.37 25.54 -10.52
N VAL A 107 2.51 24.40 -11.19
CA VAL A 107 3.83 23.92 -11.65
C VAL A 107 4.44 24.89 -12.65
N THR A 108 3.65 25.40 -13.59
CA THR A 108 4.12 26.40 -14.57
C THR A 108 4.61 27.67 -13.88
N GLN A 109 3.93 28.12 -12.83
CA GLN A 109 4.34 29.27 -12.05
C GLN A 109 5.67 29.00 -11.33
N LEU A 110 5.85 27.85 -10.71
CA LEU A 110 7.12 27.48 -10.07
C LEU A 110 8.28 27.44 -11.07
N ILE A 111 8.08 26.89 -12.26
CA ILE A 111 9.13 26.84 -13.29
C ILE A 111 9.52 28.25 -13.74
N LYS A 112 8.60 29.22 -13.71
CA LYS A 112 8.89 30.62 -14.03
C LYS A 112 9.60 31.35 -12.89
N ASP A 113 9.26 31.00 -11.65
CA ASP A 113 9.78 31.67 -10.46
C ASP A 113 11.16 31.19 -10.03
N TYR A 114 11.56 29.97 -10.44
CA TYR A 114 12.84 29.36 -10.11
C TYR A 114 13.68 29.11 -11.37
N GLU A 115 14.94 29.54 -11.36
CA GLU A 115 15.88 29.26 -12.46
C GLU A 115 16.32 27.79 -12.50
N ASP A 116 16.35 27.12 -11.34
CA ASP A 116 16.78 25.74 -11.18
C ASP A 116 15.61 24.80 -10.90
N ILE A 117 15.51 23.74 -11.72
CA ILE A 117 14.45 22.73 -11.67
C ILE A 117 14.55 21.88 -10.39
N ASP A 118 15.75 21.72 -9.84
CA ASP A 118 15.92 20.99 -8.58
C ASP A 118 15.22 21.72 -7.43
N GLN A 119 15.22 23.06 -7.43
CA GLN A 119 14.46 23.85 -6.46
C GLN A 119 12.95 23.72 -6.66
N VAL A 120 12.48 23.62 -7.91
CA VAL A 120 11.07 23.33 -8.21
C VAL A 120 10.66 21.99 -7.60
N ASN A 121 11.47 20.95 -7.76
CA ASN A 121 11.20 19.62 -7.18
C ASN A 121 11.12 19.68 -5.65
N ILE A 122 12.08 20.36 -4.99
CA ILE A 122 12.08 20.56 -3.53
C ILE A 122 10.82 21.31 -3.10
N LYS A 123 10.42 22.34 -3.86
CA LYS A 123 9.27 23.15 -3.50
C LYS A 123 7.95 22.39 -3.65
N LEU A 124 7.81 21.60 -4.71
CA LEU A 124 6.65 20.72 -4.92
C LEU A 124 6.51 19.71 -3.77
N GLU A 125 7.61 19.08 -3.38
CA GLU A 125 7.65 18.15 -2.24
C GLU A 125 7.24 18.86 -0.94
N GLN A 126 7.80 20.03 -0.65
CA GLN A 126 7.50 20.78 0.57
C GLN A 126 6.02 21.20 0.64
N MET A 127 5.44 21.61 -0.49
CA MET A 127 4.00 21.91 -0.56
C MET A 127 3.17 20.66 -0.30
N GLY A 128 3.53 19.54 -0.92
CA GLY A 128 2.91 18.25 -0.69
C GLY A 128 2.95 17.84 0.78
N TYR A 129 4.08 18.04 1.46
CA TYR A 129 4.23 17.74 2.89
C TYR A 129 3.19 18.47 3.74
N ASN A 130 3.06 19.79 3.55
CA ASN A 130 2.10 20.59 4.30
C ASN A 130 0.64 20.18 4.01
N ILE A 131 0.36 19.75 2.77
CA ILE A 131 -0.94 19.20 2.40
C ILE A 131 -1.17 17.86 3.12
N GLY A 132 -0.20 16.95 3.07
CA GLY A 132 -0.27 15.62 3.68
C GLY A 132 -0.52 15.66 5.19
N VAL A 133 0.15 16.56 5.90
CA VAL A 133 -0.02 16.78 7.35
C VAL A 133 -1.47 17.12 7.72
N ARG A 134 -2.20 17.83 6.85
CA ARG A 134 -3.61 18.21 7.08
C ARG A 134 -4.59 17.15 6.57
N LEU A 135 -4.27 16.57 5.42
CA LEU A 135 -5.12 15.64 4.69
C LEU A 135 -5.31 14.30 5.43
N ILE A 136 -4.33 13.90 6.24
CA ILE A 136 -4.39 12.66 7.03
C ILE A 136 -5.58 12.62 8.01
N GLU A 137 -5.98 13.75 8.60
CA GLU A 137 -7.10 13.78 9.54
C GLU A 137 -8.42 13.42 8.84
N GLU A 138 -8.65 14.00 7.66
CA GLU A 138 -9.81 13.68 6.84
C GLU A 138 -9.77 12.22 6.36
N PHE A 139 -8.59 11.75 5.95
CA PHE A 139 -8.39 10.36 5.56
C PHE A 139 -8.80 9.39 6.67
N LEU A 140 -8.31 9.59 7.90
CA LEU A 140 -8.64 8.73 9.04
C LEU A 140 -10.13 8.82 9.41
N ALA A 141 -10.71 10.02 9.38
CA ALA A 141 -12.12 10.23 9.69
C ALA A 141 -13.07 9.53 8.70
N LYS A 142 -12.78 9.58 7.39
CA LYS A 142 -13.66 9.01 6.36
C LYS A 142 -13.39 7.53 6.06
N SER A 143 -12.14 7.09 6.19
CA SER A 143 -11.77 5.69 5.95
C SER A 143 -12.14 4.75 7.09
N ASN A 144 -12.25 5.28 8.32
CA ASN A 144 -12.45 4.50 9.54
C ASN A 144 -11.38 3.40 9.73
N ILE A 145 -10.17 3.66 9.22
CA ILE A 145 -9.00 2.81 9.38
C ILE A 145 -8.34 3.18 10.69
N GLY A 146 -8.11 2.19 11.56
CA GLY A 146 -7.34 2.36 12.78
C GLY A 146 -5.84 2.44 12.54
N ARG A 147 -5.03 2.41 13.60
CA ARG A 147 -3.58 2.36 13.49
C ARG A 147 -3.16 1.10 12.72
N CYS A 148 -2.39 1.28 11.63
CA CYS A 148 -1.87 0.17 10.84
C CYS A 148 -0.88 -0.66 11.67
N SER A 149 -0.93 -1.99 11.53
CA SER A 149 -0.11 -2.92 12.32
C SER A 149 1.37 -2.95 11.91
N GLY A 150 1.67 -2.53 10.69
CA GLY A 150 3.04 -2.44 10.17
C GLY A 150 3.09 -1.78 8.80
N PHE A 151 4.32 -1.54 8.32
CA PHE A 151 4.57 -0.78 7.10
C PHE A 151 3.99 -1.44 5.84
N GLN A 152 3.87 -2.76 5.81
CA GLN A 152 3.23 -3.49 4.71
C GLN A 152 1.73 -3.21 4.61
N GLU A 153 1.03 -3.17 5.75
CA GLU A 153 -0.38 -2.80 5.76
C GLU A 153 -0.56 -1.33 5.37
N THR A 154 0.34 -0.46 5.86
CA THR A 154 0.35 0.95 5.49
C THR A 154 0.49 1.14 3.97
N ALA A 155 1.37 0.38 3.32
CA ALA A 155 1.55 0.42 1.87
C ALA A 155 0.26 0.10 1.11
N GLU A 156 -0.43 -0.99 1.49
CA GLU A 156 -1.72 -1.39 0.90
C GLU A 156 -2.81 -0.32 1.13
N VAL A 157 -2.86 0.25 2.33
CA VAL A 157 -3.80 1.32 2.67
C VAL A 157 -3.56 2.56 1.80
N ILE A 158 -2.30 2.97 1.61
CA ILE A 158 -1.97 4.09 0.73
C ILE A 158 -2.36 3.78 -0.71
N ALA A 159 -1.90 2.65 -1.24
CA ALA A 159 -2.05 2.28 -2.64
C ALA A 159 -3.51 2.07 -3.06
N LYS A 160 -4.32 1.43 -2.20
CA LYS A 160 -5.69 1.01 -2.55
C LYS A 160 -6.77 1.90 -1.96
N VAL A 161 -6.53 2.57 -0.83
CA VAL A 161 -7.52 3.44 -0.17
C VAL A 161 -7.15 4.91 -0.34
N GLY A 162 -5.92 5.30 -0.03
CA GLY A 162 -5.46 6.70 -0.09
C GLY A 162 -5.55 7.29 -1.49
N PHE A 163 -4.85 6.68 -2.45
CA PHE A 163 -4.91 7.11 -3.85
C PHE A 163 -6.33 7.06 -4.42
N LYS A 164 -7.11 6.02 -4.06
CA LYS A 164 -8.49 5.89 -4.53
C LYS A 164 -9.37 6.99 -4.00
N MET A 165 -9.23 7.33 -2.72
CA MET A 165 -10.01 8.37 -2.05
C MET A 165 -9.76 9.77 -2.63
N PHE A 166 -8.49 10.13 -2.87
CA PHE A 166 -8.11 11.50 -3.23
C PHE A 166 -7.96 11.73 -4.74
N LEU A 167 -7.49 10.73 -5.48
CA LEU A 167 -7.19 10.84 -6.92
C LEU A 167 -8.08 9.94 -7.79
N GLY A 168 -8.92 9.08 -7.19
CA GLY A 168 -9.82 8.19 -7.93
C GLY A 168 -9.16 6.96 -8.55
N VAL A 169 -7.83 6.83 -8.42
CA VAL A 169 -7.01 5.76 -9.01
C VAL A 169 -6.44 4.85 -7.93
N THR A 170 -6.03 3.63 -8.28
CA THR A 170 -5.32 2.71 -7.38
C THR A 170 -3.90 2.48 -7.86
N CYS A 171 -2.99 2.24 -6.93
CA CYS A 171 -1.60 1.91 -7.25
C CYS A 171 -1.34 0.42 -7.08
N GLN A 172 -0.34 -0.09 -7.79
CA GLN A 172 0.25 -1.40 -7.49
C GLN A 172 1.48 -1.22 -6.61
N ILE A 173 1.77 -2.22 -5.79
CA ILE A 173 2.96 -2.23 -4.93
C ILE A 173 3.94 -3.26 -5.50
N SER A 174 5.17 -2.85 -5.76
CA SER A 174 6.26 -3.72 -6.21
C SER A 174 7.50 -3.59 -5.33
N ASP A 175 8.50 -4.43 -5.62
CA ASP A 175 9.88 -4.27 -5.15
C ASP A 175 10.02 -4.09 -3.64
N TRP A 176 9.44 -5.03 -2.90
CA TRP A 176 9.67 -5.11 -1.45
C TRP A 176 11.11 -5.52 -1.15
N ASP A 177 11.77 -4.74 -0.30
CA ASP A 177 13.05 -5.14 0.25
C ASP A 177 12.92 -6.33 1.22
N ALA A 178 14.00 -7.09 1.41
CA ALA A 178 14.07 -8.25 2.30
C ALA A 178 13.66 -7.91 3.74
N GLU A 179 13.96 -6.68 4.20
CA GLU A 179 13.57 -6.21 5.54
C GLU A 179 12.15 -5.63 5.60
N LYS A 180 11.44 -5.54 4.47
CA LYS A 180 10.09 -4.97 4.34
C LYS A 180 9.98 -3.52 4.83
N LYS A 181 11.06 -2.76 4.69
CA LYS A 181 11.15 -1.32 5.02
C LYS A 181 11.11 -0.42 3.78
N GLU A 182 11.12 -1.01 2.60
CA GLU A 182 11.09 -0.31 1.32
C GLU A 182 10.10 -0.99 0.40
N PHE A 183 9.33 -0.18 -0.32
CA PHE A 183 8.44 -0.62 -1.40
C PHE A 183 8.30 0.46 -2.46
N HIS A 184 7.84 0.05 -3.63
CA HIS A 184 7.60 0.91 -4.77
C HIS A 184 6.10 0.99 -5.06
N LEU A 185 5.58 2.20 -5.25
CA LEU A 185 4.23 2.47 -5.71
C LEU A 185 4.27 2.72 -7.20
N ILE A 186 3.55 1.88 -7.94
CA ILE A 186 3.38 2.02 -9.38
C ILE A 186 2.02 2.65 -9.64
N ILE A 187 2.04 3.80 -10.30
CA ILE A 187 0.87 4.57 -10.73
C ILE A 187 0.79 4.43 -12.26
N GLU A 188 -0.11 3.57 -12.73
CA GLU A 188 -0.33 3.36 -14.17
C GLU A 188 -1.13 4.52 -14.78
N ASP A 189 -2.15 4.97 -14.07
CA ASP A 189 -3.05 6.06 -14.50
C ASP A 189 -2.89 7.23 -13.53
N ASN A 190 -2.15 8.26 -13.94
CA ASN A 190 -1.86 9.42 -13.10
C ASN A 190 -2.67 10.63 -13.60
N PRO A 191 -3.77 11.01 -12.91
CA PRO A 191 -4.67 12.06 -13.39
C PRO A 191 -4.03 13.46 -13.41
N LEU A 192 -2.90 13.64 -12.74
CA LEU A 192 -2.17 14.90 -12.75
C LEU A 192 -1.51 15.19 -14.10
N ILE A 193 -1.30 14.17 -14.95
CA ILE A 193 -0.51 14.31 -16.18
C ILE A 193 -1.34 14.18 -17.47
N ASP A 194 -2.67 13.99 -17.38
CA ASP A 194 -3.56 13.74 -18.53
C ASP A 194 -3.47 14.77 -19.66
N PHE A 195 -3.12 16.01 -19.34
CA PHE A 195 -3.03 17.12 -20.30
C PHE A 195 -1.65 17.78 -20.31
N VAL A 196 -0.62 17.05 -19.89
CA VAL A 196 0.72 17.61 -19.66
C VAL A 196 1.70 16.98 -20.63
N GLU A 197 2.39 17.83 -21.38
CA GLU A 197 3.57 17.44 -22.15
C GLU A 197 4.77 18.26 -21.66
N LEU A 198 5.87 17.56 -21.33
CA LEU A 198 7.09 18.21 -20.89
C LEU A 198 8.01 18.51 -22.08
N PRO A 199 8.57 19.72 -22.18
CA PRO A 199 9.68 20.00 -23.08
C PRO A 199 10.88 19.07 -22.82
N GLU A 200 11.63 18.74 -23.89
CA GLU A 200 12.79 17.82 -23.83
C GLU A 200 13.83 18.18 -22.75
N HIS A 201 14.07 19.47 -22.53
CA HIS A 201 15.03 19.94 -21.52
C HIS A 201 14.59 19.70 -20.06
N LEU A 202 13.30 19.42 -19.83
CA LEU A 202 12.72 19.17 -18.51
C LEU A 202 12.45 17.69 -18.23
N LYS A 203 12.33 16.84 -19.26
CA LYS A 203 11.92 15.44 -19.14
C LYS A 203 12.70 14.64 -18.09
N HIS A 204 14.01 14.84 -17.96
CA HIS A 204 14.84 14.09 -17.00
C HIS A 204 15.20 14.87 -15.72
N LYS A 205 14.66 16.07 -15.54
CA LYS A 205 14.97 16.94 -14.39
C LYS A 205 13.75 17.22 -13.53
N LEU A 206 12.59 17.42 -14.14
CA LEU A 206 11.38 17.78 -13.43
C LEU A 206 10.56 16.54 -13.08
N TYR A 207 10.35 16.30 -11.80
CA TYR A 207 9.36 15.35 -11.33
C TYR A 207 8.03 16.07 -11.19
N TYR A 208 7.26 16.11 -12.27
CA TYR A 208 6.03 16.90 -12.35
C TYR A 208 5.05 16.60 -11.20
N SER A 209 4.94 15.33 -10.79
CA SER A 209 4.05 14.90 -9.70
C SER A 209 4.75 14.79 -8.33
N ASN A 210 5.91 15.44 -8.10
CA ASN A 210 6.66 15.33 -6.84
C ASN A 210 5.89 15.79 -5.60
N ILE A 211 4.79 16.54 -5.79
CA ILE A 211 3.85 16.87 -4.73
C ILE A 211 3.30 15.60 -4.03
N LEU A 212 3.12 14.49 -4.76
CA LEU A 212 2.63 13.22 -4.23
C LEU A 212 3.60 12.64 -3.20
N CYS A 213 4.92 12.76 -3.44
CA CYS A 213 5.93 12.31 -2.49
C CYS A 213 5.82 13.08 -1.16
N GLY A 214 5.66 14.39 -1.26
CA GLY A 214 5.43 15.25 -0.10
C GLY A 214 4.18 14.85 0.67
N VAL A 215 3.05 14.65 -0.04
CA VAL A 215 1.77 14.26 0.60
C VAL A 215 1.92 12.95 1.36
N ILE A 216 2.55 11.93 0.76
CA ILE A 216 2.80 10.64 1.41
C ILE A 216 3.68 10.84 2.66
N ARG A 217 4.77 11.61 2.55
CA ARG A 217 5.67 11.86 3.69
C ARG A 217 4.96 12.58 4.83
N GLY A 218 4.25 13.66 4.54
CA GLY A 218 3.55 14.46 5.55
C GLY A 218 2.43 13.68 6.24
N ALA A 219 1.68 12.88 5.47
CA ALA A 219 0.63 12.03 6.03
C ALA A 219 1.21 10.93 6.93
N LEU A 220 2.33 10.31 6.54
CA LEU A 220 2.96 9.24 7.30
C LEU A 220 3.65 9.72 8.57
N GLU A 221 4.22 10.93 8.55
CA GLU A 221 4.82 11.55 9.73
C GLU A 221 3.77 11.74 10.85
N MET A 222 2.55 12.14 10.49
CA MET A 222 1.42 12.31 11.43
C MET A 222 0.91 11.00 12.04
N VAL A 223 1.20 9.85 11.42
CA VAL A 223 0.95 8.52 11.97
C VAL A 223 2.23 7.86 12.50
N GLN A 224 3.22 8.69 12.87
CA GLN A 224 4.45 8.30 13.55
C GLN A 224 5.38 7.40 12.72
N MET A 225 5.30 7.50 11.39
CA MET A 225 6.19 6.80 10.46
C MET A 225 7.01 7.83 9.70
N LYS A 226 8.28 7.98 10.07
CA LYS A 226 9.20 8.83 9.32
C LYS A 226 9.67 8.07 8.09
N VAL A 227 9.30 8.58 6.92
CA VAL A 227 9.63 7.97 5.64
C VAL A 227 10.37 8.93 4.73
N LYS A 228 11.19 8.37 3.85
CA LYS A 228 11.73 9.04 2.67
C LYS A 228 10.94 8.60 1.46
N CYS A 229 10.41 9.57 0.71
CA CYS A 229 9.59 9.33 -0.47
C CYS A 229 10.21 10.04 -1.68
N THR A 230 10.52 9.29 -2.73
CA THR A 230 11.23 9.83 -3.91
C THR A 230 10.68 9.22 -5.20
N PHE A 231 10.52 10.03 -6.25
CA PHE A 231 10.25 9.52 -7.59
C PHE A 231 11.48 8.79 -8.15
N VAL A 232 11.24 7.60 -8.70
CA VAL A 232 12.25 6.83 -9.43
C VAL A 232 12.02 6.97 -10.92
N LYS A 233 10.76 6.88 -11.34
CA LYS A 233 10.35 6.92 -12.74
C LYS A 233 9.11 7.78 -12.93
N CYS A 234 9.04 8.50 -14.04
CA CYS A 234 7.91 9.36 -14.37
C CYS A 234 7.42 9.05 -15.77
N ALA A 235 6.11 8.86 -15.93
CA ALA A 235 5.52 8.54 -17.22
C ALA A 235 5.78 9.63 -18.29
N LEU A 236 5.97 10.89 -17.86
CA LEU A 236 6.30 12.01 -18.75
C LEU A 236 7.74 11.97 -19.30
N SER A 237 8.60 11.11 -18.76
CA SER A 237 10.01 10.97 -19.13
C SER A 237 10.27 9.77 -20.06
N ASP A 238 9.27 9.41 -20.88
CA ASP A 238 9.26 8.28 -21.83
C ASP A 238 9.01 6.89 -21.21
N GLU A 239 8.22 6.81 -20.13
CA GLU A 239 7.87 5.56 -19.46
C GLU A 239 6.35 5.27 -19.42
N SER A 240 5.98 3.99 -19.29
CA SER A 240 4.57 3.58 -19.29
C SER A 240 3.84 3.79 -17.95
N ALA A 241 4.57 4.01 -16.85
CA ALA A 241 4.01 4.20 -15.53
C ALA A 241 4.89 5.12 -14.68
N SER A 242 4.30 5.75 -13.66
CA SER A 242 5.06 6.52 -12.67
C SER A 242 5.38 5.67 -11.45
N GLU A 243 6.60 5.76 -10.94
CA GLU A 243 7.11 4.93 -9.85
C GLU A 243 7.61 5.80 -8.70
N ILE A 244 7.04 5.59 -7.52
CA ILE A 244 7.42 6.29 -6.28
C ILE A 244 8.01 5.26 -5.32
N LYS A 245 9.26 5.48 -4.92
CA LYS A 245 9.93 4.68 -3.89
C LYS A 245 9.66 5.27 -2.51
N VAL A 246 9.23 4.42 -1.58
CA VAL A 246 8.95 4.78 -0.18
C VAL A 246 9.82 3.94 0.74
N VAL A 247 10.65 4.59 1.56
CA VAL A 247 11.58 3.95 2.50
C VAL A 247 11.24 4.39 3.92
N LEU A 248 11.03 3.43 4.82
CA LEU A 248 10.86 3.66 6.25
C LEU A 248 12.23 3.92 6.89
N GLU A 249 12.42 5.14 7.40
CA GLU A 249 13.66 5.51 8.12
C GLU A 249 13.53 5.17 9.60
N GLU A 250 12.45 5.61 10.23
CA GLU A 250 12.26 5.50 11.68
C GLU A 250 10.77 5.44 12.04
N VAL A 251 10.45 4.66 13.06
CA VAL A 251 9.13 4.71 13.71
C VAL A 251 9.26 5.61 14.92
N LEU A 252 8.58 6.76 14.89
CA LEU A 252 8.66 7.75 15.96
C LEU A 252 8.00 7.16 17.21
N SER A 253 8.76 7.05 18.29
CA SER A 253 8.21 6.61 19.59
C SER A 253 7.47 7.75 20.27
N ASP A 254 6.39 7.42 21.00
CA ASP A 254 5.69 8.37 21.86
C ASP A 254 6.69 8.92 22.90
N MET A 255 7.18 10.14 22.72
CA MET A 255 7.67 10.88 23.87
C MET A 255 6.45 11.11 24.77
N ALA A 256 6.40 10.42 25.90
CA ALA A 256 5.49 10.74 26.97
C ALA A 256 5.58 12.25 27.27
N PRO A 257 4.47 12.94 27.58
CA PRO A 257 4.54 14.33 28.00
C PRO A 257 5.50 14.39 29.18
N VAL A 258 6.52 15.23 29.07
CA VAL A 258 7.46 15.49 30.16
C VAL A 258 6.59 16.03 31.31
N GLY A 259 6.31 15.16 32.29
CA GLY A 259 5.65 15.57 33.52
C GLY A 259 6.55 16.62 34.16
N TYR A 260 6.01 17.81 34.34
CA TYR A 260 6.65 18.81 35.18
C TYR A 260 6.53 18.31 36.62
N ASP A 261 7.66 17.93 37.21
CA ASP A 261 7.82 17.83 38.66
C ASP A 261 7.68 19.21 39.32
#